data_AF-A0A819HA09-F1
#
_entry.id   AF-A0A819HA09-F1
#
_cell.length_a   1.000
_cell.length_b   1.000
_cell.length_c   1.000
_cell.angle_alpha   90.00
_cell.angle_beta   90.00
_cell.angle_gamma   90.00
#
_symmetry.space_group_name_H-M   'P 1'
#
loop_
_entity.id
_entity.type
_entity.pdbx_description
1 polymer ?
#
loop_
_entity_poly.entity_id
_entity_poly.type
_entity_poly.pdbx_seq_one_letter_code
_entity_poly.pdbx_strand_id
1 'polypeptide(L)'
;MKQSTISNLVLSPFNDRTIVLELGREKSFKAKQEIINYLREQQAHISYILTASTDYVLTTENVDSYKIRRAKQLGIPIVNIEYVYEYRRLSSGQSLIDINKFIIKSVEDQENFIKTGTIPVAESRVNSIKINKFDLNKIKLWNSDDVDLPRFDDSTHCEIGKWAIFKEINDNSNVFFVLELQIIPEQYYDQTTSDYRLRFRYEKQQQDKNILIQYAFGNDPNEQQQLFASYYYRLSSMPRIIRIRDKLPNQFGSQLLLRSLFTHRIDTQILDENVCQLIESLWLESVGDLNKILSISPESITLKTIIEAEAVLLKLKSTHDPAAALHFYSLIPHRPQYTIDLIKNRRVLIEKIDLCQMLRDMLTVNELTNWNVKAPIEAKYRALKCYIETIASSTSEYKNIAKLIQSST
;
A
#
# COMPACT_ATOMS: atom_id res chain seq x y z
N MET A 1 -1.17 4.78 37.70
CA MET A 1 -1.42 5.70 36.58
C MET A 1 -1.44 4.88 35.30
N LYS A 2 -2.61 4.75 34.66
CA LYS A 2 -2.75 4.01 33.40
C LYS A 2 -2.18 4.86 32.27
N GLN A 3 -1.16 4.35 31.58
CA GLN A 3 -0.66 4.92 30.33
C GLN A 3 -1.72 4.68 29.24
N SER A 4 -2.22 5.76 28.64
CA SER A 4 -3.08 5.70 27.46
C SER A 4 -2.21 5.54 26.21
N THR A 5 -2.28 4.36 25.61
CA THR A 5 -1.77 4.06 24.27
C THR A 5 -2.53 4.93 23.26
N ILE A 6 -1.86 5.93 22.67
CA ILE A 6 -2.39 6.66 21.51
C ILE A 6 -2.06 5.80 20.28
N SER A 7 -3.04 5.02 19.85
CA SER A 7 -3.01 4.34 18.56
C SER A 7 -3.25 5.36 17.44
N ASN A 8 -2.34 5.44 16.47
CA ASN A 8 -2.53 6.16 15.21
C ASN A 8 -3.74 5.57 14.46
N LEU A 9 -4.92 6.16 14.65
CA LEU A 9 -6.17 5.76 14.01
C LEU A 9 -6.40 6.63 12.78
N VAL A 10 -6.41 6.01 11.60
CA VAL A 10 -7.10 6.56 10.44
C VAL A 10 -8.55 6.77 10.85
N LEU A 11 -8.96 8.03 11.05
CA LEU A 11 -10.30 8.36 11.51
C LEU A 11 -11.34 7.85 10.50
N SER A 12 -12.32 7.12 11.01
CA SER A 12 -13.44 6.59 10.24
C SER A 12 -14.22 7.73 9.56
N PRO A 13 -14.78 7.56 8.35
CA PRO A 13 -15.67 8.56 7.75
C PRO A 13 -16.97 8.74 8.55
N PHE A 14 -17.24 7.82 9.48
CA PHE A 14 -18.37 7.84 10.41
C PHE A 14 -18.09 8.62 11.70
N ASN A 15 -16.82 8.96 11.98
CA ASN A 15 -16.40 9.61 13.20
C ASN A 15 -17.10 10.97 13.39
N ASP A 16 -17.73 11.17 14.55
CA ASP A 16 -18.47 12.37 14.93
C ASP A 16 -19.63 12.76 13.98
N ARG A 17 -20.16 11.81 13.20
CA ARG A 17 -21.32 12.04 12.33
C ARG A 17 -22.62 11.62 13.00
N THR A 18 -23.65 12.44 12.86
CA THR A 18 -25.02 12.13 13.26
C THR A 18 -25.76 11.42 12.14
N ILE A 19 -26.06 10.14 12.33
CA ILE A 19 -26.64 9.26 11.32
C ILE A 19 -28.02 8.78 11.78
N VAL A 20 -29.01 8.86 10.90
CA VAL A 20 -30.32 8.24 11.11
C VAL A 20 -30.43 6.99 10.23
N LEU A 21 -30.75 5.84 10.84
CA LEU A 21 -30.98 4.60 10.11
C LEU A 21 -32.47 4.43 9.81
N GLU A 22 -32.77 4.24 8.53
CA GLU A 22 -34.10 3.91 8.01
C GLU A 22 -33.98 2.67 7.13
N LEU A 23 -33.74 1.53 7.78
CA LEU A 23 -33.63 0.24 7.10
C LEU A 23 -35.01 -0.39 6.93
N GLY A 24 -35.32 -0.89 5.74
CA GLY A 24 -36.60 -1.50 5.42
C GLY A 24 -36.97 -2.69 6.32
N ARG A 25 -38.23 -3.13 6.23
CA ARG A 25 -38.80 -4.18 7.08
C ARG A 25 -38.23 -5.57 6.79
N GLU A 26 -37.59 -5.73 5.64
CA GLU A 26 -36.92 -6.94 5.17
C GLU A 26 -35.64 -7.29 5.94
N LYS A 27 -34.98 -6.32 6.57
CA LYS A 27 -33.79 -6.57 7.41
C LYS A 27 -34.25 -7.07 8.79
N SER A 28 -33.73 -8.22 9.23
CA SER A 28 -33.99 -8.76 10.56
C SER A 28 -33.51 -7.81 11.67
N PHE A 29 -34.14 -7.87 12.85
CA PHE A 29 -33.70 -7.08 14.01
C PHE A 29 -32.22 -7.27 14.31
N LYS A 30 -31.72 -8.51 14.21
CA LYS A 30 -30.31 -8.87 14.39
C LYS A 30 -29.41 -8.13 13.38
N ALA A 31 -29.77 -8.12 12.11
CA ALA A 31 -29.00 -7.42 11.07
C ALA A 31 -28.97 -5.89 11.28
N LYS A 32 -30.07 -5.31 11.79
CA LYS A 32 -30.11 -3.88 12.13
C LYS A 32 -29.20 -3.55 13.32
N GLN A 33 -29.16 -4.41 14.34
CA GLN A 33 -28.26 -4.24 15.49
C GLN A 33 -26.78 -4.39 15.11
N GLU A 34 -26.43 -5.31 14.21
CA GLU A 34 -25.05 -5.46 13.73
C GLU A 34 -24.52 -4.18 13.06
N ILE A 35 -25.36 -3.52 12.26
CA ILE A 35 -25.01 -2.25 11.61
C ILE A 35 -24.85 -1.13 12.65
N ILE A 36 -25.79 -1.03 13.60
CA ILE A 36 -25.73 0.00 14.66
C ILE A 36 -24.46 -0.16 15.50
N ASN A 37 -24.12 -1.40 15.89
CA ASN A 37 -22.91 -1.68 16.67
C ASN A 37 -21.65 -1.31 15.89
N TYR A 38 -21.58 -1.70 14.62
CA TYR A 38 -20.46 -1.33 13.76
C TYR A 38 -20.29 0.19 13.65
N LEU A 39 -21.37 0.94 13.40
CA LEU A 39 -21.29 2.41 13.29
C LEU A 39 -20.86 3.06 14.63
N ARG A 40 -21.28 2.51 15.77
CA ARG A 40 -20.85 2.99 17.10
C ARG A 40 -19.37 2.69 17.38
N GLU A 41 -18.87 1.53 16.99
CA GLU A 41 -17.42 1.20 17.07
C GLU A 41 -16.58 2.19 16.25
N GLN A 42 -17.16 2.73 15.17
CA GLN A 42 -16.58 3.77 14.32
C GLN A 42 -16.84 5.22 14.81
N GLN A 43 -17.30 5.38 16.05
CA GLN A 43 -17.59 6.67 16.71
C GLN A 43 -18.68 7.52 16.02
N ALA A 44 -19.66 6.90 15.36
CA ALA A 44 -20.85 7.62 14.87
C ALA A 44 -21.90 7.81 15.96
N HIS A 45 -22.61 8.94 15.89
CA HIS A 45 -23.78 9.23 16.71
C HIS A 45 -25.07 8.77 16.00
N ILE A 46 -25.66 7.67 16.48
CA ILE A 46 -26.91 7.14 15.93
C ILE A 46 -28.11 7.87 16.55
N SER A 47 -28.82 8.66 15.75
CA SER A 47 -30.05 9.33 16.17
C SER A 47 -31.30 8.57 15.72
N TYR A 48 -32.29 8.48 16.61
CA TYR A 48 -33.62 7.95 16.28
C TYR A 48 -34.57 9.02 15.73
N ILE A 49 -34.22 10.30 15.93
CA ILE A 49 -35.00 11.46 15.54
C ILE A 49 -34.26 12.20 14.41
N LEU A 50 -34.99 12.56 13.36
CA LEU A 50 -34.45 13.35 12.28
C LEU A 50 -34.46 14.84 12.66
N THR A 51 -33.28 15.45 12.73
CA THR A 51 -33.08 16.87 13.06
C THR A 51 -32.26 17.55 11.97
N ALA A 52 -32.25 18.89 11.94
CA ALA A 52 -31.40 19.65 11.01
C ALA A 52 -29.89 19.42 11.22
N SER A 53 -29.50 18.87 12.38
CA SER A 53 -28.11 18.47 12.69
C SER A 53 -27.75 17.07 12.21
N THR A 54 -28.65 16.38 11.51
CA THR A 54 -28.37 15.05 10.94
C THR A 54 -27.51 15.20 9.69
N ASP A 55 -26.37 14.50 9.64
CA ASP A 55 -25.44 14.55 8.50
C ASP A 55 -25.99 13.82 7.28
N TYR A 56 -26.55 12.61 7.46
CA TYR A 56 -27.20 11.83 6.40
C TYR A 56 -28.13 10.75 6.97
N VAL A 57 -29.05 10.27 6.12
CA VAL A 57 -29.94 9.14 6.41
C VAL A 57 -29.46 7.91 5.66
N LEU A 58 -29.18 6.82 6.37
CA LEU A 58 -28.85 5.53 5.77
C LEU A 58 -30.12 4.71 5.52
N THR A 59 -30.31 4.25 4.28
CA THR A 59 -31.49 3.47 3.88
C THR A 59 -31.13 2.28 3.00
N THR A 60 -32.00 1.26 2.98
CA THR A 60 -32.04 0.30 1.87
C THR A 60 -32.74 0.95 0.67
N GLU A 61 -32.41 0.51 -0.56
CA GLU A 61 -33.09 1.02 -1.75
C GLU A 61 -34.62 0.83 -1.64
N ASN A 62 -35.40 1.81 -2.12
CA ASN A 62 -36.88 1.78 -2.18
C ASN A 62 -37.69 1.85 -0.86
N VAL A 63 -37.19 2.55 0.17
CA VAL A 63 -38.02 2.85 1.36
C VAL A 63 -38.70 4.22 1.20
N ASP A 64 -40.03 4.27 1.07
CA ASP A 64 -40.80 5.52 1.22
C ASP A 64 -41.31 5.65 2.66
N SER A 65 -40.51 6.29 3.52
CA SER A 65 -40.88 6.53 4.91
C SER A 65 -41.06 8.01 5.21
N TYR A 66 -41.75 8.29 6.33
CA TYR A 66 -41.87 9.65 6.86
C TYR A 66 -40.50 10.33 7.04
N LYS A 67 -39.49 9.59 7.52
CA LYS A 67 -38.14 10.13 7.72
C LYS A 67 -37.44 10.45 6.41
N ILE A 68 -37.63 9.63 5.37
CA ILE A 68 -37.05 9.88 4.05
C ILE A 68 -37.71 11.09 3.38
N ARG A 69 -39.03 11.21 3.46
CA ARG A 69 -39.76 12.41 2.98
C ARG A 69 -39.33 13.67 3.72
N ARG A 70 -39.17 13.58 5.05
CA ARG A 70 -38.71 14.71 5.88
C ARG A 70 -37.24 15.06 5.62
N ALA A 71 -36.38 14.08 5.34
CA ALA A 71 -34.98 14.30 4.99
C ALA A 71 -34.85 15.08 3.67
N LYS A 72 -35.65 14.71 2.65
CA LYS A 72 -35.73 15.48 1.40
C LYS A 72 -36.13 16.93 1.63
N GLN A 73 -37.16 17.17 2.47
CA GLN A 73 -37.59 18.54 2.81
C GLN A 73 -36.51 19.36 3.53
N LEU A 74 -35.66 18.71 4.33
CA LEU A 74 -34.58 19.34 5.08
C LEU A 74 -33.26 19.41 4.30
N GLY A 75 -33.20 18.90 3.06
CA GLY A 75 -31.98 18.84 2.27
C GLY A 75 -30.92 17.87 2.81
N ILE A 76 -31.32 16.92 3.66
CA ILE A 76 -30.42 15.94 4.26
C ILE A 76 -30.19 14.81 3.24
N PRO A 77 -28.91 14.49 2.91
CA PRO A 77 -28.61 13.46 1.93
C PRO A 77 -29.09 12.07 2.37
N ILE A 78 -29.70 11.36 1.43
CA ILE A 78 -30.17 9.98 1.61
C ILE A 78 -29.14 9.06 0.96
N VAL A 79 -28.52 8.21 1.77
CA VAL A 79 -27.36 7.40 1.40
C VAL A 79 -27.73 5.92 1.48
N ASN A 80 -27.38 5.16 0.45
CA ASN A 80 -27.58 3.73 0.39
C ASN A 80 -26.68 3.03 1.42
N ILE A 81 -27.25 2.08 2.18
CA ILE A 81 -26.55 1.27 3.17
C ILE A 81 -25.36 0.49 2.62
N GLU A 82 -25.30 0.26 1.30
CA GLU A 82 -24.12 -0.34 0.64
C GLU A 82 -22.83 0.44 0.93
N TYR A 83 -22.93 1.74 1.21
CA TYR A 83 -21.81 2.55 1.69
C TYR A 83 -21.11 1.96 2.92
N VAL A 84 -21.91 1.49 3.89
CA VAL A 84 -21.39 0.90 5.15
C VAL A 84 -20.78 -0.47 4.87
N TYR A 85 -21.37 -1.26 3.98
CA TYR A 85 -20.84 -2.58 3.64
C TYR A 85 -19.53 -2.48 2.86
N GLU A 86 -19.45 -1.58 1.89
CA GLU A 86 -18.23 -1.31 1.14
C GLU A 86 -17.12 -0.80 2.06
N TYR A 87 -17.44 0.10 3.01
CA TYR A 87 -16.44 0.57 3.97
C TYR A 87 -15.96 -0.55 4.88
N ARG A 88 -16.87 -1.43 5.34
CA ARG A 88 -16.52 -2.58 6.17
C ARG A 88 -15.65 -3.62 5.45
N ARG A 89 -15.74 -3.71 4.12
CA ARG A 89 -14.92 -4.62 3.29
C ARG A 89 -13.48 -4.15 3.12
N LEU A 90 -13.21 -2.86 3.35
CA LEU A 90 -11.86 -2.31 3.28
C LEU A 90 -11.09 -2.70 4.56
N SER A 91 -9.96 -3.40 4.40
CA SER A 91 -9.04 -3.68 5.50
C SER A 91 -8.64 -2.37 6.17
N SER A 92 -8.67 -2.34 7.51
CA SER A 92 -8.38 -1.17 8.36
C SER A 92 -7.13 -0.45 7.87
N GLY A 93 -7.30 0.69 7.19
CA GLY A 93 -6.20 1.49 6.66
C GLY A 93 -6.29 1.94 5.19
N GLN A 94 -7.31 1.57 4.42
CA GLN A 94 -7.41 2.01 3.01
C GLN A 94 -8.70 2.76 2.65
N SER A 95 -8.50 3.90 1.98
CA SER A 95 -9.44 4.73 1.20
C SER A 95 -10.70 5.30 1.89
N LEU A 96 -10.83 6.64 1.85
CA LEU A 96 -12.12 7.30 1.98
C LEU A 96 -13.02 6.83 0.82
N ILE A 97 -14.12 6.16 1.14
CA ILE A 97 -15.18 5.90 0.17
C ILE A 97 -15.96 7.20 -0.02
N ASP A 98 -16.06 7.65 -1.27
CA ASP A 98 -16.84 8.84 -1.63
C ASP A 98 -18.34 8.56 -1.43
N ILE A 99 -18.90 9.14 -0.38
CA ILE A 99 -20.32 9.00 0.00
C ILE A 99 -21.26 9.45 -1.12
N ASN A 100 -20.83 10.36 -2.01
CA ASN A 100 -21.66 10.87 -3.10
C ASN A 100 -22.06 9.78 -4.11
N LYS A 101 -21.26 8.71 -4.23
CA LYS A 101 -21.58 7.56 -5.08
C LYS A 101 -22.77 6.75 -4.57
N PHE A 102 -23.08 6.90 -3.30
CA PHE A 102 -24.13 6.14 -2.61
C PHE A 102 -25.35 7.00 -2.32
N ILE A 103 -25.37 8.28 -2.74
CA ILE A 103 -26.55 9.13 -2.61
C ILE A 103 -27.64 8.65 -3.59
N ILE A 104 -28.81 8.34 -3.04
CA ILE A 104 -29.97 7.92 -3.83
C ILE A 104 -30.61 9.16 -4.46
N LYS A 105 -30.50 9.28 -5.79
CA LYS A 105 -31.16 10.33 -6.59
C LYS A 105 -32.64 10.01 -6.75
N SER A 106 -33.50 11.03 -6.76
CA SER A 106 -34.94 10.83 -6.86
C SER A 106 -35.37 10.55 -8.32
N VAL A 107 -36.51 9.88 -8.50
CA VAL A 107 -37.06 9.56 -9.84
C VAL A 107 -37.50 10.83 -10.59
N GLU A 108 -37.86 11.90 -9.89
CA GLU A 108 -38.18 13.22 -10.47
C GLU A 108 -36.96 13.88 -11.14
N ASP A 109 -35.74 13.54 -10.71
CA ASP A 109 -34.49 14.01 -11.33
C ASP A 109 -34.16 13.27 -12.65
N GLN A 110 -34.75 12.08 -12.86
CA GLN A 110 -34.52 11.27 -14.06
C GLN A 110 -35.50 11.60 -15.19
N GLU A 111 -36.77 11.91 -14.89
CA GLU A 111 -37.77 12.25 -15.92
C GLU A 111 -37.51 13.62 -16.59
N ASN A 112 -36.96 14.58 -15.84
CA ASN A 112 -36.57 15.89 -16.40
C ASN A 112 -35.33 15.82 -17.30
N PHE A 113 -34.49 14.78 -17.16
CA PHE A 113 -33.31 14.57 -18.00
C PHE A 113 -33.68 14.14 -19.42
N ILE A 114 -34.81 13.45 -19.59
CA ILE A 114 -35.23 12.83 -20.86
C ILE A 114 -36.05 13.81 -21.72
N LYS A 115 -36.70 14.83 -21.14
CA LYS A 115 -37.70 15.65 -21.85
C LYS A 115 -37.25 17.02 -22.38
N THR A 116 -36.16 17.65 -21.90
CA THR A 116 -35.87 19.05 -22.29
C THR A 116 -34.47 19.33 -22.82
N GLY A 117 -33.51 18.39 -22.75
CA GLY A 117 -32.16 18.59 -23.31
C GLY A 117 -31.42 19.85 -22.82
N THR A 118 -31.93 20.47 -21.76
CA THR A 118 -31.44 21.70 -21.15
C THR A 118 -31.52 21.50 -19.67
N ILE A 119 -30.38 21.68 -19.00
CA ILE A 119 -30.25 21.61 -17.54
C ILE A 119 -31.05 22.78 -16.97
N PRO A 120 -32.17 22.57 -16.26
CA PRO A 120 -32.72 23.63 -15.43
C PRO A 120 -31.74 23.77 -14.27
N VAL A 121 -31.16 24.96 -14.14
CA VAL A 121 -30.43 25.34 -12.93
C VAL A 121 -31.47 25.44 -11.81
N ALA A 122 -31.77 24.30 -11.18
CA ALA A 122 -32.32 24.31 -9.85
C ALA A 122 -31.19 24.78 -8.94
N GLU A 123 -31.36 25.95 -8.34
CA GLU A 123 -30.55 26.44 -7.22
C GLU A 123 -30.77 25.52 -6.01
N SER A 124 -30.30 24.29 -6.11
CA SER A 124 -30.09 23.42 -4.99
C SER A 124 -28.97 24.07 -4.19
N ARG A 125 -29.35 24.73 -3.08
CA ARG A 125 -28.44 24.98 -1.95
C ARG A 125 -28.00 23.64 -1.37
N VAL A 126 -27.22 22.89 -2.14
CA VAL A 126 -26.25 21.96 -1.62
C VAL A 126 -25.29 22.87 -0.88
N ASN A 127 -25.36 22.86 0.45
CA ASN A 127 -24.18 23.20 1.22
C ASN A 127 -23.15 22.15 0.82
N SER A 128 -22.43 22.47 -0.26
CA SER A 128 -21.15 21.87 -0.56
C SER A 128 -20.45 21.79 0.78
N ILE A 129 -20.08 20.57 1.18
CA ILE A 129 -18.93 20.44 2.06
C ILE A 129 -17.91 21.35 1.41
N LYS A 130 -17.60 22.47 2.05
CA LYS A 130 -16.53 23.35 1.61
C LYS A 130 -15.29 22.49 1.78
N ILE A 131 -14.99 21.65 0.79
CA ILE A 131 -13.63 21.38 0.41
C ILE A 131 -13.13 22.79 0.15
N ASN A 132 -12.42 23.36 1.12
CA ASN A 132 -11.69 24.59 0.89
C ASN A 132 -11.02 24.37 -0.46
N LYS A 133 -11.39 25.18 -1.45
CA LYS A 133 -10.76 25.12 -2.77
C LYS A 133 -9.30 25.42 -2.50
N PHE A 134 -8.51 24.36 -2.33
CA PHE A 134 -7.09 24.44 -2.18
C PHE A 134 -6.61 24.96 -3.52
N ASP A 135 -6.18 26.22 -3.54
CA ASP A 135 -5.85 26.89 -4.78
C ASP A 135 -4.54 26.31 -5.31
N LEU A 136 -4.66 25.30 -6.16
CA LEU A 136 -3.53 24.58 -6.74
C LEU A 136 -2.54 25.53 -7.46
N ASN A 137 -2.99 26.72 -7.88
CA ASN A 137 -2.13 27.69 -8.56
C ASN A 137 -1.22 28.46 -7.60
N LYS A 138 -1.52 28.46 -6.29
CA LYS A 138 -0.70 29.13 -5.27
C LYS A 138 0.36 28.23 -4.66
N ILE A 139 0.36 26.96 -5.05
CA ILE A 139 1.28 25.96 -4.52
C ILE A 139 2.59 26.06 -5.26
N LYS A 140 3.66 26.24 -4.49
CA LYS A 140 5.00 26.14 -5.05
C LYS A 140 5.28 24.69 -5.40
N LEU A 141 5.53 24.45 -6.68
CA LEU A 141 6.04 23.18 -7.20
C LEU A 141 7.53 23.33 -7.47
N TRP A 142 8.30 22.34 -7.04
CA TRP A 142 9.72 22.24 -7.34
C TRP A 142 9.94 21.09 -8.31
N ASN A 143 10.77 21.29 -9.33
CA ASN A 143 11.21 20.19 -10.19
C ASN A 143 12.32 19.40 -9.50
N SER A 144 12.55 18.17 -9.93
CA SER A 144 13.63 17.33 -9.39
C SER A 144 15.02 17.93 -9.52
N ASP A 145 15.21 18.80 -10.51
CA ASP A 145 16.52 19.33 -10.88
C ASP A 145 16.72 20.78 -10.39
N ASP A 146 15.78 21.31 -9.60
CA ASP A 146 15.86 22.66 -9.05
C ASP A 146 17.00 22.75 -8.01
N VAL A 147 17.85 23.77 -8.13
CA VAL A 147 19.03 23.98 -7.26
C VAL A 147 18.62 24.23 -5.80
N ASP A 148 17.48 24.88 -5.58
CA ASP A 148 16.94 25.25 -4.27
C ASP A 148 15.84 24.31 -3.78
N LEU A 149 15.90 23.03 -4.19
CA LEU A 149 14.95 22.00 -3.75
C LEU A 149 15.01 21.86 -2.21
N PRO A 150 13.88 21.95 -1.49
CA PRO A 150 13.84 21.75 -0.05
C PRO A 150 14.43 20.41 0.36
N ARG A 151 15.16 20.41 1.49
CA ARG A 151 15.72 19.18 2.04
C ARG A 151 14.60 18.28 2.54
N PHE A 152 14.66 17.04 2.10
CA PHE A 152 13.78 15.97 2.53
C PHE A 152 14.61 14.71 2.66
N ASP A 153 14.43 13.99 3.76
CA ASP A 153 15.19 12.79 4.00
C ASP A 153 14.63 11.62 3.18
N ASP A 154 15.31 11.32 2.08
CA ASP A 154 15.03 10.16 1.23
C ASP A 154 15.56 8.84 1.82
N SER A 155 16.08 8.85 3.06
CA SER A 155 16.59 7.66 3.74
C SER A 155 15.50 6.62 4.07
N THR A 156 15.94 5.53 4.70
CA THR A 156 15.17 4.34 5.07
C THR A 156 13.90 4.59 5.89
N HIS A 157 13.71 5.80 6.42
CA HIS A 157 12.61 6.15 7.31
C HIS A 157 11.38 6.72 6.58
N CYS A 158 11.50 7.07 5.28
CA CYS A 158 10.37 7.59 4.52
C CYS A 158 9.35 6.50 4.15
N GLU A 159 8.06 6.81 4.31
CA GLU A 159 6.94 5.93 4.04
C GLU A 159 5.95 6.53 3.02
N ILE A 160 5.17 5.67 2.35
CA ILE A 160 4.10 6.09 1.45
C ILE A 160 2.79 6.18 2.25
N GLY A 161 2.30 7.38 2.48
CA GLY A 161 1.00 7.60 3.13
C GLY A 161 -0.18 7.32 2.20
N LYS A 162 -0.14 7.85 0.97
CA LYS A 162 -1.18 7.63 -0.06
C LYS A 162 -0.58 7.68 -1.45
N TRP A 163 -1.19 6.99 -2.39
CA TRP A 163 -0.78 7.06 -3.80
C TRP A 163 -1.96 6.87 -4.74
N ALA A 164 -1.81 7.35 -5.98
CA ALA A 164 -2.74 7.08 -7.06
C ALA A 164 -2.02 7.10 -8.41
N ILE A 165 -2.41 6.20 -9.31
CA ILE A 165 -1.87 6.13 -10.67
C ILE A 165 -3.00 6.30 -11.67
N PHE A 166 -2.76 7.14 -12.67
CA PHE A 166 -3.68 7.39 -13.76
C PHE A 166 -2.99 7.18 -15.10
N LYS A 167 -3.78 6.81 -16.10
CA LYS A 167 -3.35 6.71 -17.50
C LYS A 167 -4.29 7.54 -18.37
N GLU A 168 -3.71 8.25 -19.32
CA GLU A 168 -4.47 8.89 -20.39
C GLU A 168 -4.78 7.88 -21.50
N ILE A 169 -6.04 7.86 -21.93
CA ILE A 169 -6.52 7.07 -23.06
C ILE A 169 -6.28 7.89 -24.33
N ASN A 170 -5.15 7.61 -25.01
CA ASN A 170 -4.83 8.16 -26.33
C ASN A 170 -4.29 7.03 -27.23
N ASP A 171 -4.67 7.05 -28.51
CA ASP A 171 -4.33 6.00 -29.48
C ASP A 171 -2.83 5.95 -29.83
N ASN A 172 -2.13 7.08 -29.72
CA ASN A 172 -0.74 7.25 -30.19
C ASN A 172 0.29 7.51 -29.07
N SER A 173 -0.12 7.59 -27.80
CA SER A 173 0.80 7.84 -26.69
C SER A 173 0.27 7.31 -25.36
N ASN A 174 1.10 6.55 -24.65
CA ASN A 174 0.80 6.18 -23.28
C ASN A 174 1.34 7.27 -22.34
N VAL A 175 0.43 8.06 -21.76
CA VAL A 175 0.76 9.05 -20.73
C VAL A 175 0.32 8.52 -19.38
N PHE A 176 1.20 8.62 -18.39
CA PHE A 176 0.96 8.18 -17.02
C PHE A 176 1.17 9.32 -16.04
N PHE A 177 0.32 9.36 -15.01
CA PHE A 177 0.41 10.27 -13.89
C PHE A 177 0.50 9.45 -12.60
N VAL A 178 1.50 9.73 -11.77
CA VAL A 178 1.66 9.13 -10.44
C VAL A 178 1.64 10.24 -9.40
N LEU A 179 0.75 10.09 -8.43
CA LEU A 179 0.67 10.90 -7.22
C LEU A 179 1.13 10.07 -6.03
N GLU A 180 2.07 10.59 -5.24
CA GLU A 180 2.59 9.92 -4.05
C GLU A 180 2.69 10.92 -2.89
N LEU A 181 1.90 10.71 -1.84
CA LEU A 181 2.09 11.40 -0.57
C LEU A 181 3.12 10.62 0.25
N GLN A 182 4.28 11.22 0.43
CA GLN A 182 5.43 10.65 1.13
C GLN A 182 5.59 11.33 2.48
N ILE A 183 5.87 10.54 3.51
CA ILE A 183 5.79 10.95 4.92
C ILE A 183 7.03 10.45 5.65
N ILE A 184 7.64 11.33 6.46
CA ILE A 184 8.60 10.93 7.48
C ILE A 184 7.81 10.67 8.77
N PRO A 185 7.97 9.52 9.45
CA PRO A 185 7.31 9.28 10.73
C PRO A 185 7.82 10.25 11.81
N GLU A 186 6.93 10.66 12.73
CA GLU A 186 7.21 11.66 13.76
C GLU A 186 8.45 11.38 14.62
N GLN A 187 8.71 10.10 14.89
CA GLN A 187 9.90 9.64 15.62
C GLN A 187 11.24 9.94 14.93
N TYR A 188 11.20 10.36 13.66
CA TYR A 188 12.36 10.71 12.84
C TYR A 188 12.31 12.17 12.35
N TYR A 189 11.43 13.01 12.89
CA TYR A 189 11.37 14.42 12.55
C TYR A 189 12.68 15.13 12.88
N ASP A 190 13.19 15.86 11.90
CA ASP A 190 14.27 16.80 12.05
C ASP A 190 13.69 18.21 11.87
N GLN A 191 14.06 19.13 12.76
CA GLN A 191 13.62 20.53 12.71
C GLN A 191 14.10 21.26 11.44
N THR A 192 14.98 20.64 10.65
CA THR A 192 15.57 21.23 9.44
C THR A 192 14.99 20.73 8.11
N THR A 193 14.13 19.70 8.12
CA THR A 193 13.55 19.09 6.92
C THR A 193 12.04 19.27 6.87
N SER A 194 11.45 19.10 5.68
CA SER A 194 9.99 18.98 5.58
C SER A 194 9.55 17.57 5.93
N ASP A 195 8.52 17.45 6.76
CA ASP A 195 8.02 16.16 7.27
C ASP A 195 7.17 15.40 6.25
N TYR A 196 6.60 16.14 5.29
CA TYR A 196 5.71 15.62 4.27
C TYR A 196 6.08 16.18 2.91
N ARG A 197 5.94 15.36 1.88
CA ARG A 197 5.96 15.84 0.50
C ARG A 197 4.97 15.10 -0.38
N LEU A 198 4.35 15.83 -1.29
CA LEU A 198 3.62 15.27 -2.40
C LEU A 198 4.53 15.22 -3.63
N ARG A 199 4.78 14.02 -4.13
CA ARG A 199 5.54 13.78 -5.34
C ARG A 199 4.59 13.54 -6.51
N PHE A 200 4.86 14.23 -7.61
CA PHE A 200 4.17 14.14 -8.88
C PHE A 200 5.14 13.57 -9.91
N ARG A 201 4.74 12.51 -10.61
CA ARG A 201 5.46 12.03 -11.78
C ARG A 201 4.52 12.00 -12.97
N TYR A 202 4.92 12.70 -14.02
CA TYR A 202 4.32 12.65 -15.34
C TYR A 202 5.29 11.94 -16.27
N GLU A 203 4.80 10.95 -17.01
CA GLU A 203 5.60 10.21 -17.97
C GLU A 203 4.84 10.02 -19.27
N LYS A 204 5.44 10.47 -20.38
CA LYS A 204 4.94 10.25 -21.73
C LYS A 204 5.84 9.26 -22.45
N GLN A 205 5.31 8.08 -22.76
CA GLN A 205 6.01 7.09 -23.58
C GLN A 205 5.81 7.42 -25.07
N GLN A 206 6.80 8.11 -25.64
CA GLN A 206 7.00 8.30 -27.09
C GLN A 206 8.42 7.83 -27.47
N GLN A 207 8.85 8.02 -28.73
CA GLN A 207 10.21 7.69 -29.16
C GLN A 207 11.27 8.36 -28.26
N ASP A 208 10.99 9.56 -27.77
CA ASP A 208 11.72 10.20 -26.67
C ASP A 208 10.90 10.07 -25.38
N LYS A 209 11.44 9.38 -24.37
CA LYS A 209 10.85 9.31 -23.03
C LYS A 209 10.93 10.69 -22.39
N ASN A 210 9.79 11.35 -22.20
CA ASN A 210 9.73 12.59 -21.44
C ASN A 210 9.16 12.30 -20.05
N ILE A 211 10.01 12.46 -19.02
CA ILE A 211 9.66 12.25 -17.62
C ILE A 211 9.81 13.59 -16.91
N LEU A 212 8.72 14.04 -16.29
CA LEU A 212 8.71 15.21 -15.42
C LEU A 212 8.39 14.76 -14.00
N ILE A 213 9.25 15.13 -13.05
CA ILE A 213 9.06 14.86 -11.63
C ILE A 213 9.01 16.20 -10.90
N GLN A 214 7.95 16.39 -10.12
CA GLN A 214 7.76 17.58 -9.31
C GLN A 214 7.42 17.21 -7.88
N TYR A 215 7.65 18.15 -6.97
CA TYR A 215 7.42 18.00 -5.55
C TYR A 215 6.64 19.21 -5.02
N ALA A 216 5.81 18.99 -4.01
CA ALA A 216 5.27 20.01 -3.13
C ALA A 216 5.57 19.57 -1.69
N PHE A 217 6.28 20.41 -0.94
CA PHE A 217 6.65 20.13 0.45
C PHE A 217 5.67 20.80 1.41
N GLY A 218 5.52 20.25 2.60
CA GLY A 218 4.83 20.92 3.70
C GLY A 218 5.00 20.18 5.03
N ASN A 219 4.58 20.85 6.10
CA ASN A 219 4.74 20.35 7.47
C ASN A 219 3.41 20.08 8.16
N ASP A 220 2.27 20.53 7.61
CA ASP A 220 0.95 20.19 8.12
C ASP A 220 0.39 18.94 7.40
N PRO A 221 0.13 17.83 8.10
CA PRO A 221 -0.46 16.63 7.50
C PRO A 221 -1.84 16.90 6.89
N ASN A 222 -2.64 17.80 7.47
CA ASN A 222 -3.99 18.08 6.98
C ASN A 222 -3.94 18.83 5.65
N GLU A 223 -3.09 19.85 5.56
CA GLU A 223 -2.81 20.57 4.32
C GLU A 223 -2.31 19.63 3.22
N GLN A 224 -1.35 18.77 3.52
CA GLN A 224 -0.78 17.83 2.55
C GLN A 224 -1.78 16.75 2.10
N GLN A 225 -2.64 16.30 3.00
CA GLN A 225 -3.73 15.41 2.64
C GLN A 225 -4.78 16.09 1.75
N GLN A 226 -5.16 17.34 2.05
CA GLN A 226 -6.08 18.13 1.23
C GLN A 226 -5.48 18.41 -0.15
N LEU A 227 -4.18 18.66 -0.20
CA LEU A 227 -3.43 18.85 -1.42
C LEU A 227 -3.44 17.59 -2.30
N PHE A 228 -3.12 16.42 -1.73
CA PHE A 228 -3.24 15.14 -2.41
C PHE A 228 -4.66 14.93 -2.95
N ALA A 229 -5.69 15.16 -2.12
CA ALA A 229 -7.08 15.00 -2.52
C ALA A 229 -7.44 15.93 -3.69
N SER A 230 -7.01 17.20 -3.64
CA SER A 230 -7.29 18.19 -4.69
C SER A 230 -6.69 17.78 -6.04
N TYR A 231 -5.44 17.30 -6.06
CA TYR A 231 -4.83 16.78 -7.29
C TYR A 231 -5.46 15.47 -7.75
N TYR A 232 -5.79 14.56 -6.83
CA TYR A 232 -6.50 13.34 -7.14
C TYR A 232 -7.85 13.63 -7.81
N TYR A 233 -8.64 14.56 -7.27
CA TYR A 233 -9.91 14.98 -7.85
C TYR A 233 -9.71 15.65 -9.20
N ARG A 234 -8.70 16.52 -9.34
CA ARG A 234 -8.36 17.17 -10.62
C ARG A 234 -8.10 16.12 -11.71
N LEU A 235 -7.22 15.15 -11.47
CA LEU A 235 -6.92 14.09 -12.43
C LEU A 235 -8.13 13.19 -12.69
N SER A 236 -8.89 12.85 -11.65
CA SER A 236 -10.09 12.01 -11.78
C SER A 236 -11.22 12.68 -12.56
N SER A 237 -11.22 14.01 -12.63
CA SER A 237 -12.23 14.80 -13.35
C SER A 237 -11.83 15.12 -14.79
N MET A 238 -10.57 14.85 -15.17
CA MET A 238 -10.09 15.12 -16.53
C MET A 238 -10.67 14.10 -17.52
N PRO A 239 -11.16 14.53 -18.68
CA PRO A 239 -11.61 13.62 -19.71
C PRO A 239 -10.45 12.77 -20.21
N ARG A 240 -10.72 11.51 -20.56
CA ARG A 240 -9.73 10.53 -21.05
C ARG A 240 -8.66 10.12 -20.04
N ILE A 241 -8.73 10.55 -18.78
CA ILE A 241 -7.87 10.04 -17.73
C ILE A 241 -8.61 8.95 -16.95
N ILE A 242 -8.01 7.77 -16.85
CA ILE A 242 -8.53 6.65 -16.06
C ILE A 242 -7.59 6.29 -14.93
N ARG A 243 -8.15 5.93 -13.77
CA ARG A 243 -7.37 5.43 -12.64
C ARG A 243 -7.02 3.96 -12.87
N ILE A 244 -5.74 3.62 -12.74
CA ILE A 244 -5.27 2.23 -12.76
C ILE A 244 -5.41 1.64 -11.35
N ARG A 245 -5.98 0.43 -11.26
CA ARG A 245 -6.16 -0.28 -9.98
C ARG A 245 -5.44 -1.63 -9.93
N ASP A 246 -5.44 -2.40 -11.03
CA ASP A 246 -5.17 -3.85 -10.94
C ASP A 246 -3.81 -4.29 -11.50
N LYS A 247 -3.32 -3.61 -12.54
CA LYS A 247 -1.98 -3.86 -13.12
C LYS A 247 -1.20 -2.56 -13.18
N LEU A 248 -0.53 -2.22 -12.08
CA LEU A 248 0.47 -1.17 -12.12
C LEU A 248 1.64 -1.70 -12.93
N PRO A 249 2.05 -1.01 -14.01
CA PRO A 249 3.27 -1.40 -14.69
C PRO A 249 4.44 -1.19 -13.73
N ASN A 250 5.32 -2.19 -13.63
CA ASN A 250 6.39 -2.33 -12.64
C ASN A 250 7.50 -1.23 -12.72
N GLN A 251 7.22 -0.12 -13.40
CA GLN A 251 8.17 0.94 -13.75
C GLN A 251 7.71 2.34 -13.28
N PHE A 252 6.48 2.46 -12.77
CA PHE A 252 5.88 3.75 -12.42
C PHE A 252 5.88 4.01 -10.91
N GLY A 253 6.39 5.18 -10.54
CA GLY A 253 6.47 5.64 -9.16
C GLY A 253 7.90 5.79 -8.64
N SER A 254 8.06 6.18 -7.39
CA SER A 254 9.33 6.11 -6.66
C SER A 254 9.66 4.67 -6.28
N GLN A 255 10.93 4.42 -5.95
CA GLN A 255 11.36 3.12 -5.43
C GLN A 255 10.64 2.74 -4.13
N LEU A 256 10.29 3.73 -3.30
CA LEU A 256 9.49 3.55 -2.08
C LEU A 256 8.08 3.04 -2.40
N LEU A 257 7.41 3.66 -3.38
CA LEU A 257 6.10 3.21 -3.85
C LEU A 257 6.18 1.81 -4.44
N LEU A 258 7.14 1.54 -5.32
CA LEU A 258 7.32 0.21 -5.91
C LEU A 258 7.55 -0.86 -4.84
N ARG A 259 8.40 -0.59 -3.84
CA ARG A 259 8.62 -1.50 -2.72
C ARG A 259 7.32 -1.77 -1.95
N SER A 260 6.58 -0.73 -1.58
CA SER A 260 5.30 -0.86 -0.87
C SER A 260 4.27 -1.69 -1.67
N LEU A 261 4.18 -1.44 -2.97
CA LEU A 261 3.29 -2.18 -3.88
C LEU A 261 3.69 -3.65 -4.00
N PHE A 262 4.97 -3.94 -4.15
CA PHE A 262 5.46 -5.31 -4.26
C PHE A 262 5.27 -6.09 -2.97
N THR A 263 5.51 -5.49 -1.79
CA THR A 263 5.21 -6.13 -0.50
C THR A 263 3.74 -6.53 -0.42
N HIS A 264 2.81 -5.63 -0.77
CA HIS A 264 1.39 -5.96 -0.80
C HIS A 264 1.07 -7.08 -1.80
N ARG A 265 1.66 -7.04 -3.01
CA ARG A 265 1.44 -8.11 -4.01
C ARG A 265 1.94 -9.45 -3.51
N ILE A 266 3.12 -9.49 -2.89
CA ILE A 266 3.70 -10.71 -2.30
C ILE A 266 2.73 -11.34 -1.28
N ASP A 267 1.97 -10.53 -0.53
CA ASP A 267 1.01 -11.03 0.45
C ASP A 267 -0.33 -11.48 -0.14
N THR A 268 -0.80 -10.85 -1.23
CA THR A 268 -2.15 -11.07 -1.77
C THR A 268 -2.24 -11.88 -3.07
N GLN A 269 -1.11 -12.08 -3.76
CA GLN A 269 -1.10 -12.67 -5.10
C GLN A 269 -1.30 -14.19 -5.08
N ILE A 270 -2.07 -14.68 -6.06
CA ILE A 270 -2.12 -16.09 -6.42
C ILE A 270 -0.89 -16.41 -7.29
N LEU A 271 -0.08 -17.38 -6.87
CA LEU A 271 1.16 -17.74 -7.54
C LEU A 271 0.93 -18.53 -8.83
N ASP A 272 1.68 -18.17 -9.87
CA ASP A 272 1.76 -18.92 -11.12
C ASP A 272 2.53 -20.23 -10.93
N GLU A 273 2.19 -21.27 -11.68
CA GLU A 273 2.82 -22.58 -11.57
C GLU A 273 4.34 -22.54 -11.81
N ASN A 274 4.80 -21.74 -12.78
CA ASN A 274 6.23 -21.59 -13.06
C ASN A 274 6.97 -20.92 -11.90
N VAL A 275 6.31 -19.95 -11.24
CA VAL A 275 6.85 -19.28 -10.06
C VAL A 275 6.92 -20.26 -8.89
N CYS A 276 5.87 -21.07 -8.67
CA CYS A 276 5.88 -22.14 -7.67
C CYS A 276 7.03 -23.13 -7.92
N GLN A 277 7.21 -23.60 -9.15
CA GLN A 277 8.28 -24.53 -9.50
C GLN A 277 9.67 -23.94 -9.29
N LEU A 278 9.87 -22.67 -9.65
CA LEU A 278 11.13 -21.95 -9.39
C LEU A 278 11.42 -21.88 -7.89
N ILE A 279 10.44 -21.49 -7.09
CA ILE A 279 10.62 -21.34 -5.63
C ILE A 279 10.90 -22.69 -4.96
N GLU A 280 10.19 -23.76 -5.35
CA GLU A 280 10.50 -25.10 -4.85
C GLU A 280 11.92 -25.54 -5.23
N SER A 281 12.36 -25.25 -6.46
CA SER A 281 13.71 -25.59 -6.92
C SER A 281 14.77 -24.84 -6.12
N LEU A 282 14.61 -23.51 -5.95
CA LEU A 282 15.49 -22.68 -5.13
C LEU A 282 15.55 -23.15 -3.68
N TRP A 283 14.40 -23.51 -3.11
CA TRP A 283 14.32 -24.01 -1.74
C TRP A 283 15.06 -25.35 -1.57
N LEU A 284 14.81 -26.31 -2.47
CA LEU A 284 15.47 -27.62 -2.46
C LEU A 284 16.98 -27.49 -2.65
N GLU A 285 17.43 -26.64 -3.55
CA GLU A 285 18.84 -26.38 -3.78
C GLU A 285 19.50 -25.74 -2.54
N SER A 286 18.87 -24.70 -1.97
CA SER A 286 19.38 -24.01 -0.78
C SER A 286 19.49 -24.93 0.44
N VAL A 287 18.45 -25.73 0.71
CA VAL A 287 18.48 -26.74 1.79
C VAL A 287 19.52 -27.81 1.50
N GLY A 288 19.65 -28.23 0.24
CA GLY A 288 20.69 -29.16 -0.20
C GLY A 288 22.10 -28.64 0.06
N ASP A 289 22.36 -27.37 -0.24
CA ASP A 289 23.65 -26.73 -0.03
C ASP A 289 23.97 -26.51 1.45
N LEU A 290 22.98 -26.11 2.27
CA LEU A 290 23.13 -26.06 3.72
C LEU A 290 23.52 -27.43 4.28
N ASN A 291 22.83 -28.49 3.85
CA ASN A 291 23.15 -29.85 4.28
C ASN A 291 24.53 -30.33 3.83
N LYS A 292 25.07 -29.82 2.71
CA LYS A 292 26.45 -30.11 2.31
C LYS A 292 27.45 -29.42 3.25
N ILE A 293 27.20 -28.17 3.61
CA ILE A 293 28.13 -27.30 4.36
C ILE A 293 28.13 -27.62 5.86
N LEU A 294 26.95 -27.80 6.46
CA LEU A 294 26.77 -27.89 7.90
C LEU A 294 26.98 -29.32 8.42
N SER A 295 27.51 -29.41 9.64
CA SER A 295 27.65 -30.67 10.38
C SER A 295 26.39 -31.03 11.17
N ILE A 296 25.50 -30.07 11.38
CA ILE A 296 24.22 -30.24 12.08
C ILE A 296 23.06 -29.91 11.14
N SER A 297 21.87 -30.39 11.49
CA SER A 297 20.64 -30.06 10.77
C SER A 297 20.39 -28.56 10.81
N PRO A 298 20.08 -27.89 9.67
CA PRO A 298 19.76 -26.46 9.66
C PRO A 298 18.63 -26.08 10.62
N GLU A 299 17.66 -26.99 10.84
CA GLU A 299 16.51 -26.82 11.73
C GLU A 299 16.89 -26.73 13.22
N SER A 300 18.09 -27.18 13.59
CA SER A 300 18.57 -27.12 14.98
C SER A 300 19.22 -25.78 15.35
N ILE A 301 19.45 -24.92 14.36
CA ILE A 301 20.05 -23.60 14.55
C ILE A 301 18.95 -22.62 14.97
N THR A 302 19.18 -21.84 16.03
CA THR A 302 18.20 -20.86 16.51
C THR A 302 18.48 -19.46 15.98
N LEU A 303 17.45 -18.60 15.91
CA LEU A 303 17.62 -17.19 15.53
C LEU A 303 18.63 -16.47 16.42
N LYS A 304 18.66 -16.79 17.72
CA LYS A 304 19.64 -16.26 18.67
C LYS A 304 21.08 -16.61 18.25
N THR A 305 21.32 -17.88 17.91
CA THR A 305 22.63 -18.37 17.45
C THR A 305 23.08 -17.66 16.17
N ILE A 306 22.16 -17.39 15.24
CA ILE A 306 22.46 -16.67 14.00
C ILE A 306 22.83 -15.21 14.29
N ILE A 307 22.04 -14.51 15.11
CA ILE A 307 22.33 -13.11 15.49
C ILE A 307 23.71 -13.01 16.16
N GLU A 308 24.03 -13.96 17.04
CA GLU A 308 25.35 -14.03 17.67
C GLU A 308 26.47 -14.29 16.66
N ALA A 309 26.26 -15.22 15.71
CA ALA A 309 27.21 -15.50 14.65
C ALA A 309 27.45 -14.30 13.73
N GLU A 310 26.40 -13.55 13.36
CA GLU A 310 26.50 -12.30 12.58
C GLU A 310 27.33 -11.24 13.33
N ALA A 311 27.10 -11.09 14.64
CA ALA A 311 27.88 -10.15 15.47
C ALA A 311 29.38 -10.54 15.50
N VAL A 312 29.68 -11.84 15.57
CA VAL A 312 31.04 -12.37 15.49
C VAL A 312 31.67 -12.08 14.11
N LEU A 313 30.94 -12.25 13.01
CA LEU A 313 31.42 -11.91 11.66
C LEU A 313 31.65 -10.40 11.48
N LEU A 314 30.80 -9.55 12.06
CA LEU A 314 31.01 -8.09 12.08
C LEU A 314 32.26 -7.70 12.89
N LYS A 315 32.49 -8.36 14.03
CA LYS A 315 33.73 -8.19 14.81
C LYS A 315 34.94 -8.65 14.01
N LEU A 316 34.84 -9.78 13.30
CA LEU A 316 35.93 -10.28 12.45
C LEU A 316 36.25 -9.28 11.32
N LYS A 317 35.23 -8.70 10.68
CA LYS A 317 35.38 -7.69 9.62
C LYS A 317 36.21 -6.47 10.07
N SER A 318 36.08 -6.07 11.35
CA SER A 318 36.78 -4.91 11.91
C SER A 318 38.15 -5.28 12.51
N THR A 319 38.25 -6.41 13.23
CA THR A 319 39.42 -6.74 14.06
C THR A 319 40.36 -7.78 13.46
N HIS A 320 39.90 -8.56 12.47
CA HIS A 320 40.65 -9.68 11.87
C HIS A 320 41.14 -10.72 12.90
N ASP A 321 40.44 -10.83 14.04
CA ASP A 321 40.79 -11.71 15.15
C ASP A 321 40.52 -13.19 14.82
N PRO A 322 41.53 -14.07 14.74
CA PRO A 322 41.34 -15.48 14.45
C PRO A 322 40.49 -16.21 15.50
N ALA A 323 40.45 -15.73 16.75
CA ALA A 323 39.58 -16.30 17.79
C ALA A 323 38.09 -16.09 17.48
N ALA A 324 37.73 -14.96 16.83
CA ALA A 324 36.37 -14.72 16.36
C ALA A 324 35.97 -15.71 15.26
N ALA A 325 36.90 -16.06 14.35
CA ALA A 325 36.61 -17.07 13.33
C ALA A 325 36.35 -18.46 13.93
N LEU A 326 37.12 -18.87 14.96
CA LEU A 326 36.86 -20.11 15.69
C LEU A 326 35.52 -20.09 16.43
N HIS A 327 35.20 -18.96 17.06
CA HIS A 327 33.92 -18.78 17.73
C HIS A 327 32.75 -18.92 16.75
N PHE A 328 32.85 -18.34 15.55
CA PHE A 328 31.83 -18.50 14.51
C PHE A 328 31.54 -19.97 14.18
N TYR A 329 32.57 -20.78 13.96
CA TYR A 329 32.40 -22.20 13.67
C TYR A 329 31.88 -23.03 14.85
N SER A 330 32.01 -22.53 16.08
CA SER A 330 31.37 -23.15 17.25
C SER A 330 29.86 -22.87 17.30
N LEU A 331 29.42 -21.69 16.85
CA LEU A 331 28.02 -21.30 16.78
C LEU A 331 27.30 -21.94 15.59
N ILE A 332 27.98 -22.01 14.45
CA ILE A 332 27.47 -22.63 13.22
C ILE A 332 28.43 -23.76 12.82
N PRO A 333 28.23 -24.99 13.33
CA PRO A 333 29.12 -26.12 13.07
C PRO A 333 29.13 -26.51 11.59
N HIS A 334 30.28 -26.32 10.94
CA HIS A 334 30.53 -26.71 9.56
C HIS A 334 31.19 -28.09 9.48
N ARG A 335 31.08 -28.76 8.33
CA ARG A 335 31.85 -29.98 8.08
C ARG A 335 33.34 -29.66 7.89
N PRO A 336 34.25 -30.59 8.27
CA PRO A 336 35.69 -30.31 8.31
C PRO A 336 36.27 -29.74 7.00
N GLN A 337 35.76 -30.17 5.85
CA GLN A 337 36.21 -29.68 4.54
C GLN A 337 35.91 -28.18 4.30
N TYR A 338 34.97 -27.59 5.05
CA TYR A 338 34.60 -26.17 4.97
C TYR A 338 35.24 -25.31 6.10
N THR A 339 36.11 -25.91 6.92
CA THR A 339 36.85 -25.24 8.00
C THR A 339 38.37 -25.27 7.81
N ILE A 340 38.87 -25.89 6.71
CA ILE A 340 40.31 -26.06 6.42
C ILE A 340 41.03 -24.71 6.36
N ASP A 341 40.42 -23.76 5.66
CA ASP A 341 40.84 -22.37 5.68
C ASP A 341 39.86 -21.62 6.58
N LEU A 342 40.34 -21.26 7.78
CA LEU A 342 39.70 -20.22 8.61
C LEU A 342 39.34 -19.01 7.73
N ILE A 343 38.44 -18.16 8.23
CA ILE A 343 37.98 -16.96 7.51
C ILE A 343 39.15 -15.97 7.34
N LYS A 344 39.98 -16.19 6.32
CA LYS A 344 41.27 -15.53 6.09
C LYS A 344 41.18 -14.35 5.13
N ASN A 345 40.14 -14.30 4.31
CA ASN A 345 39.95 -13.26 3.31
C ASN A 345 38.52 -12.73 3.29
N ARG A 346 38.35 -11.55 2.69
CA ARG A 346 37.05 -10.86 2.60
C ARG A 346 36.00 -11.67 1.84
N ARG A 347 36.41 -12.48 0.86
CA ARG A 347 35.48 -13.31 0.08
C ARG A 347 34.84 -14.38 0.96
N VAL A 348 35.64 -15.15 1.70
CA VAL A 348 35.14 -16.16 2.64
C VAL A 348 34.29 -15.52 3.73
N LEU A 349 34.65 -14.33 4.21
CA LEU A 349 33.84 -13.56 5.16
C LEU A 349 32.45 -13.25 4.58
N ILE A 350 32.38 -12.74 3.35
CA ILE A 350 31.10 -12.46 2.67
C ILE A 350 30.29 -13.75 2.52
N GLU A 351 30.91 -14.84 2.07
CA GLU A 351 30.25 -16.15 1.95
C GLU A 351 29.66 -16.63 3.29
N LYS A 352 30.31 -16.34 4.44
CA LYS A 352 29.76 -16.65 5.77
C LYS A 352 28.62 -15.72 6.21
N ILE A 353 28.65 -14.45 5.81
CA ILE A 353 27.54 -13.52 6.02
C ILE A 353 26.33 -13.98 5.21
N ASP A 354 26.53 -14.33 3.93
CA ASP A 354 25.48 -14.83 3.04
C ASP A 354 24.88 -16.14 3.58
N LEU A 355 25.72 -17.03 4.15
CA LEU A 355 25.25 -18.24 4.84
C LEU A 355 24.34 -17.93 6.04
N CYS A 356 24.69 -16.93 6.87
CA CYS A 356 23.86 -16.52 8.00
C CYS A 356 22.52 -15.96 7.51
N GLN A 357 22.53 -15.19 6.43
CA GLN A 357 21.33 -14.65 5.81
C GLN A 357 20.42 -15.78 5.30
N MET A 358 20.98 -16.77 4.59
CA MET A 358 20.23 -17.93 4.10
C MET A 358 19.63 -18.76 5.25
N LEU A 359 20.37 -18.97 6.34
CA LEU A 359 19.85 -19.64 7.54
C LEU A 359 18.72 -18.85 8.20
N ARG A 360 18.82 -17.51 8.24
CA ARG A 360 17.78 -16.63 8.78
C ARG A 360 16.51 -16.69 7.95
N ASP A 361 16.64 -16.66 6.64
CA ASP A 361 15.51 -16.75 5.72
C ASP A 361 14.82 -18.11 5.84
N MET A 362 15.59 -19.19 6.00
CA MET A 362 15.05 -20.53 6.27
C MET A 362 14.29 -20.62 7.59
N LEU A 363 14.84 -20.05 8.68
CA LEU A 363 14.13 -20.00 9.97
C LEU A 363 12.86 -19.15 9.91
N THR A 364 12.89 -18.04 9.18
CA THR A 364 11.71 -17.18 9.00
C THR A 364 10.57 -17.95 8.35
N VAL A 365 10.87 -18.79 7.34
CA VAL A 365 9.86 -19.69 6.75
C VAL A 365 9.37 -20.71 7.77
N ASN A 366 10.27 -21.33 8.55
CA ASN A 366 9.88 -22.34 9.54
C ASN A 366 9.02 -21.77 10.68
N GLU A 367 9.29 -20.54 11.13
CA GLU A 367 8.45 -19.86 12.12
C GLU A 367 7.07 -19.54 11.57
N LEU A 368 6.98 -19.07 10.32
CA LEU A 368 5.71 -18.81 9.63
C LEU A 368 4.86 -20.08 9.43
N THR A 369 5.46 -21.26 9.54
CA THR A 369 4.82 -22.56 9.29
C THR A 369 4.63 -23.39 10.55
N ASN A 370 4.80 -22.78 11.73
CA ASN A 370 4.75 -23.47 13.03
C ASN A 370 5.67 -24.70 13.06
N TRP A 371 6.89 -24.57 12.53
CA TRP A 371 7.89 -25.64 12.50
C TRP A 371 7.44 -26.92 11.79
N ASN A 372 6.46 -26.81 10.88
CA ASN A 372 6.00 -27.93 10.08
C ASN A 372 6.94 -28.17 8.89
N VAL A 373 7.35 -29.42 8.71
CA VAL A 373 8.32 -29.92 7.72
C VAL A 373 7.90 -29.62 6.26
N LYS A 374 6.62 -29.32 6.02
CA LYS A 374 6.10 -28.86 4.72
C LYS A 374 5.65 -27.42 4.80
N ALA A 375 6.60 -26.49 4.71
CA ALA A 375 6.29 -25.10 4.50
C ALA A 375 5.46 -24.93 3.22
N PRO A 376 4.30 -24.23 3.26
CA PRO A 376 3.52 -23.95 2.07
C PRO A 376 4.32 -23.03 1.14
N ILE A 377 4.11 -23.18 -0.16
CA ILE A 377 4.89 -22.48 -1.19
C ILE A 377 4.79 -20.96 -1.06
N GLU A 378 3.67 -20.46 -0.55
CA GLU A 378 3.42 -19.06 -0.29
C GLU A 378 4.29 -18.51 0.85
N ALA A 379 4.60 -19.32 1.87
CA ALA A 379 5.50 -18.92 2.94
C ALA A 379 6.95 -18.83 2.42
N LYS A 380 7.37 -19.80 1.60
CA LYS A 380 8.68 -19.78 0.92
C LYS A 380 8.81 -18.55 0.01
N TYR A 381 7.75 -18.24 -0.76
CA TYR A 381 7.71 -17.05 -1.61
C TYR A 381 7.85 -15.75 -0.80
N ARG A 382 7.06 -15.59 0.27
CA ARG A 382 7.09 -14.39 1.12
C ARG A 382 8.46 -14.16 1.76
N ALA A 383 9.17 -15.22 2.12
CA ALA A 383 10.51 -15.10 2.70
C ALA A 383 11.56 -14.55 1.73
N LEU A 384 11.39 -14.73 0.41
CA LEU A 384 12.28 -14.12 -0.59
C LEU A 384 12.20 -12.58 -0.58
N LYS A 385 11.11 -12.01 -0.07
CA LYS A 385 10.84 -10.55 -0.06
C LYS A 385 11.02 -9.90 -1.43
N CYS A 386 10.79 -10.69 -2.49
CA CYS A 386 10.97 -10.32 -3.87
C CYS A 386 9.72 -10.70 -4.66
N TYR A 387 9.26 -9.79 -5.51
CA TYR A 387 8.14 -10.05 -6.39
C TYR A 387 8.64 -10.72 -7.68
N ILE A 388 8.08 -11.87 -8.02
CA ILE A 388 8.46 -12.66 -9.19
C ILE A 388 7.22 -12.88 -10.06
N GLU A 389 7.35 -12.66 -11.36
CA GLU A 389 6.29 -12.90 -12.33
C GLU A 389 6.79 -13.62 -13.58
N THR A 390 5.90 -14.42 -14.17
CA THR A 390 6.18 -15.11 -15.44
C THR A 390 6.00 -14.15 -16.60
N ILE A 391 7.05 -14.00 -17.43
CA ILE A 391 6.99 -13.23 -18.67
C ILE A 391 6.49 -14.14 -19.79
N ALA A 392 5.39 -13.78 -20.44
CA ALA A 392 4.84 -14.56 -21.54
C ALA A 392 5.77 -14.54 -22.77
N SER A 393 5.96 -15.70 -23.40
CA SER A 393 6.84 -15.88 -24.57
C SER A 393 6.45 -15.07 -25.81
N SER A 394 5.20 -14.63 -25.87
CA SER A 394 4.67 -13.78 -26.93
C SER A 394 5.15 -12.32 -26.84
N THR A 395 5.60 -11.88 -25.66
CA THR A 395 5.99 -10.48 -25.42
C THR A 395 7.30 -10.10 -26.11
N SER A 396 7.47 -8.81 -26.41
CA SER A 396 8.72 -8.27 -26.94
C SER A 396 9.87 -8.40 -25.94
N GLU A 397 9.58 -8.23 -24.65
CA GLU A 397 10.53 -8.38 -23.56
C GLU A 397 11.16 -9.79 -23.55
N TYR A 398 10.34 -10.84 -23.58
CA TYR A 398 10.83 -12.21 -23.65
C TYR A 398 11.72 -12.45 -24.87
N LYS A 399 11.28 -11.99 -26.05
CA LYS A 399 12.05 -12.16 -27.30
C LYS A 399 13.38 -11.42 -27.26
N ASN A 400 13.43 -10.25 -26.63
CA ASN A 400 14.67 -9.50 -26.46
C ASN A 400 15.64 -10.22 -25.53
N ILE A 401 15.16 -10.72 -24.38
CA ILE A 401 15.97 -11.50 -23.45
C ILE A 401 16.47 -12.79 -24.13
N ALA A 402 15.61 -13.51 -24.85
CA ALA A 402 15.99 -14.71 -25.57
C ALA A 402 17.09 -14.46 -26.61
N LYS A 403 17.00 -13.35 -27.36
CA LYS A 403 18.05 -12.92 -28.29
C LYS A 403 19.36 -12.62 -27.56
N LEU A 404 19.32 -11.92 -26.44
CA LEU A 404 20.52 -11.60 -25.64
C LEU A 404 21.21 -12.86 -25.12
N ILE A 405 20.44 -13.84 -24.66
CA ILE A 405 20.99 -15.14 -24.23
C ILE A 405 21.66 -15.84 -25.41
N GLN A 406 20.98 -15.92 -26.55
CA GLN A 406 21.51 -16.54 -27.77
C GLN A 406 22.74 -15.84 -28.36
N SER A 407 22.88 -14.52 -28.15
CA SER A 407 24.07 -13.77 -28.59
C SER A 407 25.23 -13.83 -27.59
N SER A 408 24.99 -14.29 -26.36
CA SER A 408 25.98 -14.36 -25.28
C SER A 408 26.54 -15.78 -25.06
N THR A 409 25.90 -16.78 -25.65
CA THR A 409 26.41 -18.15 -25.83
C THR A 409 27.16 -18.26 -27.15
#